data_AF-A0AAU9N9Z3-F1
#
_entry.id   AF-A0AAU9N9Z3-F1
#
_cell.length_a   1.000
_cell.length_b   1.000
_cell.length_c   1.000
_cell.angle_alpha   90.00
_cell.angle_beta   90.00
_cell.angle_gamma   90.00
#
_symmetry.space_group_name_H-M   'P 1'
#
loop_
_entity.id
_entity.type
_entity.pdbx_description
1 polymer ?
#
loop_
_entity_poly.entity_id
_entity_poly.type
_entity_poly.pdbx_seq_one_letter_code
_entity_poly.pdbx_strand_id
1 'polypeptide(L)'
;MQVPDSDMQHNVLIEAVENHMPQVIVIDEIGTKLEATTAITIAQRGIQLVATAHGITIDNLVMNPSLEMLVGGIQSVTLGDDEANRRGVQKSVLERKGPSTFDCAVEIISRVELRVHTSLEATVEAIVYGRSPKYQICKLNEGVLDATLQSDQIVPDSFVKKSVTTIEMKNDHLTPDKHISKDRLCGF
;
A
#
# COMPACT_ATOMS: atom_id res chain seq x y z
N MET A 1 -4.84 -25.19 -6.07
CA MET A 1 -3.38 -25.41 -5.93
C MET A 1 -3.03 -25.11 -4.47
N GLN A 2 -2.27 -25.97 -3.80
CA GLN A 2 -1.92 -25.75 -2.39
C GLN A 2 -0.59 -25.02 -2.29
N VAL A 3 -0.54 -23.96 -1.48
CA VAL A 3 0.69 -23.23 -1.20
C VAL A 3 1.41 -23.93 -0.05
N PRO A 4 2.66 -24.42 -0.23
CA PRO A 4 3.38 -25.17 0.79
C PRO A 4 3.95 -24.29 1.91
N ASP A 5 4.32 -23.05 1.58
CA ASP A 5 4.86 -22.03 2.50
C ASP A 5 4.47 -20.64 1.98
N SER A 6 4.23 -19.68 2.87
CA SER A 6 3.92 -18.29 2.54
C SER A 6 4.96 -17.66 1.62
N ASP A 7 6.25 -17.93 1.82
CA ASP A 7 7.32 -17.37 0.98
C ASP A 7 7.23 -17.84 -0.48
N MET A 8 6.59 -18.98 -0.72
CA MET A 8 6.42 -19.59 -2.05
C MET A 8 5.13 -19.17 -2.76
N GLN A 9 4.26 -18.37 -2.11
CA GLN A 9 2.95 -18.01 -2.67
C GLN A 9 3.07 -17.36 -4.04
N HIS A 10 4.01 -16.43 -4.24
CA HIS A 10 4.24 -15.77 -5.53
C HIS A 10 4.61 -16.76 -6.65
N ASN A 11 5.44 -17.77 -6.36
CA ASN A 11 5.81 -18.79 -7.33
C ASN A 11 4.61 -19.65 -7.74
N VAL A 12 3.79 -20.04 -6.75
CA VAL A 12 2.55 -20.81 -6.99
C VAL A 12 1.56 -20.00 -7.82
N LEU A 13 1.46 -18.68 -7.61
CA LEU A 13 0.62 -17.80 -8.41
C LEU A 13 1.07 -17.75 -9.88
N ILE A 14 2.39 -17.66 -10.13
CA ILE A 14 2.95 -17.69 -11.49
C ILE A 14 2.65 -19.03 -12.16
N GLU A 15 2.98 -20.14 -11.49
CA GLU A 15 2.75 -21.50 -11.98
C GLU A 15 1.26 -21.73 -12.31
N ALA A 16 0.36 -21.28 -11.43
CA ALA A 16 -1.07 -21.40 -11.63
C ALA A 16 -1.53 -20.73 -12.93
N VAL A 17 -0.97 -19.57 -13.26
CA VAL A 17 -1.34 -18.82 -14.45
C VAL A 17 -0.78 -19.46 -15.71
N GLU A 18 0.48 -19.87 -15.66
CA GLU A 18 1.18 -20.45 -16.82
C GLU A 18 0.58 -21.80 -17.22
N ASN A 19 0.22 -22.64 -16.25
CA ASN A 19 -0.22 -24.01 -16.53
C ASN A 19 -1.74 -24.15 -16.67
N HIS A 20 -2.53 -23.22 -16.13
CA HIS A 20 -3.99 -23.38 -16.09
C HIS A 20 -4.80 -22.26 -16.74
N MET A 21 -4.18 -21.12 -17.10
CA MET A 21 -4.87 -19.96 -17.69
C MET A 21 -6.23 -19.65 -17.02
N PRO A 22 -6.26 -19.43 -15.69
CA PRO A 22 -7.50 -19.29 -14.97
C PRO A 22 -8.22 -17.99 -15.36
N GLN A 23 -9.55 -17.98 -15.21
CA GLN A 23 -10.35 -16.76 -15.37
C GLN A 23 -10.36 -15.91 -14.10
N VAL A 24 -10.27 -16.56 -12.94
CA VAL A 24 -10.31 -15.92 -11.62
C VAL A 24 -9.26 -16.55 -10.71
N ILE A 25 -8.56 -15.74 -9.94
CA ILE A 25 -7.67 -16.16 -8.85
C ILE A 25 -8.12 -15.49 -7.55
N VAL A 26 -8.27 -16.30 -6.50
CA VAL A 26 -8.56 -15.82 -5.14
C VAL A 26 -7.30 -16.03 -4.29
N ILE A 27 -6.82 -14.95 -3.69
CA ILE A 27 -5.62 -14.90 -2.86
C ILE A 27 -6.07 -14.59 -1.44
N ASP A 28 -5.68 -15.39 -0.47
CA ASP A 28 -6.11 -15.16 0.90
C ASP A 28 -5.56 -13.83 1.42
N GLU A 29 -4.26 -13.59 1.30
CA GLU A 29 -3.61 -12.33 1.68
C GLU A 29 -2.46 -12.01 0.72
N ILE A 30 -2.29 -10.72 0.40
CA ILE A 30 -1.10 -10.16 -0.23
C ILE A 30 -0.39 -9.29 0.81
N GLY A 31 0.80 -9.73 1.23
CA GLY A 31 1.61 -9.07 2.26
C GLY A 31 2.98 -8.63 1.78
N THR A 32 3.51 -9.22 0.69
CA THR A 32 4.86 -8.93 0.21
C THR A 32 4.87 -8.17 -1.12
N LYS A 33 5.95 -7.44 -1.37
CA LYS A 33 6.16 -6.73 -2.65
C LYS A 33 6.17 -7.70 -3.85
N LEU A 34 6.65 -8.92 -3.64
CA LEU A 34 6.78 -9.91 -4.69
C LEU A 34 5.41 -10.50 -5.08
N GLU A 35 4.55 -10.77 -4.10
CA GLU A 35 3.15 -11.12 -4.35
C GLU A 35 2.41 -9.97 -5.05
N ALA A 36 2.60 -8.72 -4.60
CA ALA A 36 1.95 -7.57 -5.21
C ALA A 36 2.35 -7.39 -6.68
N THR A 37 3.64 -7.55 -7.00
CA THR A 37 4.15 -7.49 -8.39
C THR A 37 3.61 -8.64 -9.24
N THR A 38 3.48 -9.83 -8.64
CA THR A 38 2.89 -11.00 -9.29
C THR A 38 1.42 -10.77 -9.60
N ALA A 39 0.64 -10.25 -8.64
CA ALA A 39 -0.76 -9.90 -8.81
C ALA A 39 -0.95 -8.89 -9.96
N ILE A 40 -0.10 -7.86 -10.07
CA ILE A 40 -0.13 -6.91 -11.19
C ILE A 40 0.04 -7.63 -12.53
N THR A 41 1.06 -8.50 -12.63
CA THR A 41 1.35 -9.24 -13.87
C THR A 41 0.18 -10.13 -14.27
N ILE A 42 -0.51 -10.72 -13.29
CA ILE A 42 -1.70 -11.55 -13.49
C ILE A 42 -2.89 -10.70 -13.96
N ALA A 43 -3.16 -9.57 -13.29
CA ALA A 43 -4.23 -8.65 -13.68
C ALA A 43 -4.06 -8.14 -15.12
N GLN A 44 -2.82 -7.83 -15.51
CA GLN A 44 -2.48 -7.41 -16.87
C GLN A 44 -2.78 -8.46 -17.95
N ARG A 45 -2.85 -9.74 -17.57
CA ARG A 45 -3.29 -10.83 -18.47
C ARG A 45 -4.81 -10.94 -18.59
N GLY A 46 -5.57 -10.03 -17.96
CA GLY A 46 -7.03 -10.01 -17.96
C GLY A 46 -7.67 -11.02 -17.01
N ILE A 47 -6.89 -11.56 -16.07
CA ILE A 47 -7.38 -12.51 -15.07
C ILE A 47 -7.97 -11.72 -13.90
N GLN A 48 -9.19 -12.08 -13.49
CA GLN A 48 -9.84 -11.41 -12.35
C GLN A 48 -9.18 -11.84 -11.04
N LEU A 49 -8.88 -10.86 -10.19
CA LEU A 49 -8.27 -11.09 -8.87
C LEU A 49 -9.23 -10.72 -7.75
N VAL A 50 -9.26 -11.56 -6.73
CA VAL A 50 -9.86 -11.27 -5.42
C VAL A 50 -8.78 -11.53 -4.38
N ALA A 51 -8.48 -10.53 -3.55
CA ALA A 51 -7.44 -10.67 -2.53
C ALA A 51 -7.79 -9.89 -1.26
N THR A 52 -7.27 -10.34 -0.13
CA THR A 52 -7.11 -9.46 1.04
C THR A 52 -5.71 -8.89 1.07
N ALA A 53 -5.52 -7.77 1.76
CA ALA A 53 -4.22 -7.14 1.94
C ALA A 53 -4.09 -6.64 3.37
N HIS A 54 -2.85 -6.63 3.87
CA HIS A 54 -2.57 -6.13 5.20
C HIS A 54 -2.66 -4.60 5.27
N GLY A 55 -3.71 -4.08 5.92
CA GLY A 55 -3.91 -2.65 6.11
C GLY A 55 -5.14 -2.36 6.96
N ILE A 56 -5.11 -1.24 7.70
CA ILE A 56 -6.27 -0.76 8.48
C ILE A 56 -7.20 0.09 7.60
N THR A 57 -6.62 0.88 6.68
CA THR A 57 -7.35 1.73 5.72
C THR A 57 -6.63 1.76 4.38
N ILE A 58 -7.29 2.23 3.32
CA ILE A 58 -6.69 2.49 2.01
C ILE A 58 -5.57 3.52 2.11
N ASP A 59 -5.67 4.49 3.01
CA ASP A 59 -4.61 5.49 3.22
C ASP A 59 -3.30 4.82 3.68
N ASN A 60 -3.38 3.87 4.61
CA ASN A 60 -2.23 3.06 5.03
C ASN A 60 -1.64 2.25 3.87
N LEU A 61 -2.50 1.71 2.99
CA LEU A 61 -2.08 0.90 1.85
C LEU A 61 -1.36 1.75 0.80
N VAL A 62 -1.85 2.96 0.55
CA VAL A 62 -1.24 3.94 -0.37
C VAL A 62 0.14 4.37 0.11
N MET A 63 0.36 4.49 1.42
CA MET A 63 1.66 4.85 2.00
C MET A 63 2.62 3.66 2.16
N ASN A 64 2.16 2.42 1.93
CA ASN A 64 2.97 1.22 2.11
C ASN A 64 3.83 0.95 0.86
N PRO A 65 5.18 1.08 0.90
CA PRO A 65 6.02 0.92 -0.28
C PRO A 65 5.98 -0.48 -0.92
N SER A 66 5.55 -1.51 -0.17
CA SER A 66 5.44 -2.88 -0.68
C SER A 66 4.12 -3.13 -1.40
N LEU A 67 3.04 -2.46 -0.99
CA LEU A 67 1.67 -2.77 -1.41
C LEU A 67 0.96 -1.61 -2.13
N GLU A 68 1.53 -0.40 -2.12
CA GLU A 68 0.95 0.81 -2.74
C GLU A 68 0.56 0.60 -4.21
N MET A 69 1.29 -0.28 -4.91
CA MET A 69 1.07 -0.60 -6.32
C MET A 69 -0.28 -1.28 -6.57
N LEU A 70 -0.85 -1.95 -5.57
CA LEU A 70 -2.16 -2.61 -5.68
C LEU A 70 -3.30 -1.59 -5.83
N VAL A 71 -3.15 -0.40 -5.25
CA VAL A 71 -4.11 0.71 -5.30
C VAL A 71 -3.71 1.82 -6.28
N GLY A 72 -2.57 1.65 -6.95
CA GLY A 72 -2.01 2.56 -7.96
C GLY A 72 -0.96 3.54 -7.42
N GLY A 73 -0.78 3.62 -6.10
CA GLY A 73 0.30 4.34 -5.41
C GLY A 73 0.34 5.86 -5.61
N ILE A 74 1.17 6.53 -4.83
CA ILE A 74 1.41 7.98 -4.92
C ILE A 74 2.91 8.29 -4.98
N GLN A 75 3.27 9.33 -5.71
CA GLN A 75 4.64 9.81 -5.86
C GLN A 75 4.70 11.32 -5.76
N SER A 76 5.85 11.83 -5.31
CA SER A 76 6.15 13.25 -5.36
C SER A 76 6.80 13.58 -6.70
N VAL A 77 6.17 14.43 -7.49
CA VAL A 77 6.66 14.91 -8.79
C VAL A 77 7.11 16.36 -8.67
N THR A 78 8.28 16.65 -9.22
CA THR A 78 8.78 18.03 -9.31
C THR A 78 8.34 18.64 -10.64
N LEU A 79 7.43 19.61 -10.57
CA LEU A 79 7.00 20.44 -11.69
C LEU A 79 8.06 21.50 -12.02
N GLY A 80 8.20 21.80 -13.31
CA GLY A 80 8.97 22.97 -13.76
C GLY A 80 8.30 24.28 -13.34
N ASP A 81 9.06 25.37 -13.34
CA ASP A 81 8.64 26.68 -12.83
C ASP A 81 7.38 27.21 -13.54
N ASP A 82 7.31 27.07 -14.85
CA ASP A 82 6.14 27.50 -15.65
C ASP A 82 4.89 26.68 -15.32
N GLU A 83 5.03 25.36 -15.14
CA GLU A 83 3.91 24.46 -14.82
C GLU A 83 3.41 24.65 -13.38
N ALA A 84 4.33 24.84 -12.44
CA ALA A 84 4.01 25.16 -11.04
C ALA A 84 3.26 26.50 -10.94
N ASN A 85 3.75 27.53 -11.66
CA ASN A 85 3.10 28.84 -11.73
C ASN A 85 1.71 28.76 -12.40
N ARG A 86 1.59 27.99 -13.50
CA ARG A 86 0.32 27.78 -14.21
C ARG A 86 -0.73 27.10 -13.34
N ARG A 87 -0.32 26.12 -12.51
CA ARG A 87 -1.21 25.42 -11.58
C ARG A 87 -1.40 26.16 -10.25
N GLY A 88 -0.58 27.17 -9.94
CA GLY A 88 -0.61 27.90 -8.67
C GLY A 88 -0.20 27.03 -7.47
N VAL A 89 0.68 26.04 -7.69
CA VAL A 89 1.09 25.05 -6.67
C VAL A 89 2.60 25.12 -6.43
N GLN A 90 3.06 24.44 -5.37
CA GLN A 90 4.48 24.26 -5.11
C GLN A 90 5.15 23.47 -6.24
N LYS A 91 6.47 23.64 -6.41
CA LYS A 91 7.24 22.85 -7.39
C LYS A 91 7.17 21.35 -7.12
N SER A 92 6.93 20.92 -5.88
CA SER A 92 6.74 19.51 -5.54
C SER A 92 5.26 19.25 -5.26
N VAL A 93 4.65 18.35 -6.00
CA VAL A 93 3.24 17.94 -5.83
C VAL A 93 3.13 16.42 -5.72
N LEU A 94 2.11 15.94 -5.00
CA LEU A 94 1.77 14.53 -5.02
C LEU A 94 0.93 14.23 -6.26
N GLU A 95 1.28 13.16 -6.96
CA GLU A 95 0.52 12.62 -8.09
C GLU A 95 0.42 11.10 -7.95
N ARG A 96 -0.55 10.49 -8.66
CA ARG A 96 -0.67 9.04 -8.73
C ARG A 96 0.55 8.43 -9.42
N LYS A 97 1.00 7.26 -8.97
CA LYS A 97 2.06 6.49 -9.65
C LYS A 97 1.54 5.78 -10.90
N GLY A 98 0.31 5.28 -10.87
CA GLY A 98 -0.28 4.57 -11.99
C GLY A 98 -1.74 4.17 -11.78
N PRO A 99 -2.27 3.31 -12.67
CA PRO A 99 -3.59 2.73 -12.50
C PRO A 99 -3.61 1.79 -11.29
N SER A 100 -4.78 1.63 -10.69
CA SER A 100 -4.97 0.66 -9.62
C SER A 100 -4.97 -0.77 -10.18
N THR A 101 -4.45 -1.74 -9.44
CA THR A 101 -4.53 -3.16 -9.84
C THR A 101 -5.94 -3.71 -9.62
N PHE A 102 -6.60 -3.23 -8.57
CA PHE A 102 -7.99 -3.57 -8.25
C PHE A 102 -8.89 -2.38 -8.54
N ASP A 103 -10.09 -2.64 -9.05
CA ASP A 103 -11.07 -1.56 -9.31
C ASP A 103 -11.72 -1.04 -8.03
N CYS A 104 -11.98 -1.94 -7.08
CA CYS A 104 -12.68 -1.66 -5.85
C CYS A 104 -11.96 -2.28 -4.65
N ALA A 105 -12.25 -1.76 -3.46
CA ALA A 105 -11.76 -2.31 -2.21
C ALA A 105 -12.82 -2.23 -1.12
N VAL A 106 -12.70 -3.10 -0.13
CA VAL A 106 -13.56 -3.11 1.05
C VAL A 106 -12.67 -3.02 2.29
N GLU A 107 -12.85 -1.95 3.07
CA GLU A 107 -12.23 -1.83 4.39
C GLU A 107 -13.13 -2.51 5.42
N ILE A 108 -12.56 -3.42 6.21
CA ILE A 108 -13.26 -4.06 7.32
C ILE A 108 -13.03 -3.23 8.57
N ILE A 109 -13.99 -2.35 8.91
CA ILE A 109 -13.89 -1.48 10.09
C ILE A 109 -14.23 -2.25 11.36
N SER A 110 -15.26 -3.09 11.30
CA SER A 110 -15.61 -4.01 12.37
C SER A 110 -16.34 -5.22 11.82
N ARG A 111 -16.70 -6.18 12.68
CA ARG A 111 -17.50 -7.36 12.28
C ARG A 111 -18.87 -7.00 11.70
N VAL A 112 -19.37 -5.79 11.95
CA VAL A 112 -20.71 -5.35 11.54
C VAL A 112 -20.69 -4.12 10.64
N GLU A 113 -19.51 -3.60 10.30
CA GLU A 113 -19.37 -2.38 9.49
C GLU A 113 -18.22 -2.53 8.50
N LEU A 114 -18.56 -2.31 7.23
CA LEU A 114 -17.64 -2.33 6.10
C LEU A 114 -17.71 -1.00 5.36
N ARG A 115 -16.58 -0.54 4.82
CA ARG A 115 -16.54 0.60 3.89
C ARG A 115 -16.18 0.09 2.50
N VAL A 116 -17.06 0.28 1.54
CA VAL A 116 -16.90 -0.18 0.17
C VAL A 116 -16.49 1.00 -0.71
N HIS A 117 -15.27 0.94 -1.22
CA HIS A 117 -14.73 1.84 -2.21
C HIS A 117 -15.02 1.28 -3.59
N THR A 118 -16.05 1.79 -4.27
CA THR A 118 -16.44 1.31 -5.61
C THR A 118 -15.43 1.66 -6.69
N SER A 119 -14.63 2.70 -6.47
CA SER A 119 -13.51 3.08 -7.32
C SER A 119 -12.32 3.40 -6.44
N LEU A 120 -11.32 2.53 -6.47
CA LEU A 120 -10.02 2.79 -5.86
C LEU A 120 -9.33 3.97 -6.53
N GLU A 121 -9.58 4.19 -7.83
CA GLU A 121 -8.99 5.31 -8.52
C GLU A 121 -9.43 6.66 -7.95
N ALA A 122 -10.75 6.86 -7.84
CA ALA A 122 -11.32 8.06 -7.24
C ALA A 122 -10.97 8.20 -5.76
N THR A 123 -10.85 7.07 -5.04
CA THR A 123 -10.45 7.04 -3.62
C THR A 123 -9.04 7.57 -3.45
N VAL A 124 -8.07 7.03 -4.17
CA VAL A 124 -6.66 7.45 -4.09
C VAL A 124 -6.48 8.86 -4.63
N GLU A 125 -7.22 9.25 -5.67
CA GLU A 125 -7.23 10.63 -6.15
C GLU A 125 -7.69 11.62 -5.07
N ALA A 126 -8.77 11.30 -4.33
CA ALA A 126 -9.21 12.12 -3.21
C ALA A 126 -8.11 12.27 -2.14
N ILE A 127 -7.43 11.17 -1.80
CA ILE A 127 -6.29 11.15 -0.86
C ILE A 127 -5.16 12.08 -1.35
N VAL A 128 -4.76 11.99 -2.62
CA VAL A 128 -3.71 12.83 -3.22
C VAL A 128 -4.03 14.32 -3.08
N TYR A 129 -5.31 14.69 -3.23
CA TYR A 129 -5.77 16.08 -3.10
C TYR A 129 -6.13 16.49 -1.67
N GLY A 130 -5.88 15.65 -0.67
CA GLY A 130 -6.22 15.92 0.74
C GLY A 130 -7.72 16.03 0.99
N ARG A 131 -8.54 15.39 0.15
CA ARG A 131 -10.01 15.31 0.29
C ARG A 131 -10.40 13.97 0.91
N SER A 132 -11.53 13.95 1.60
CA SER A 132 -12.10 12.69 2.09
C SER A 132 -12.58 11.81 0.93
N PRO A 133 -12.15 10.53 0.85
CA PRO A 133 -12.71 9.59 -0.10
C PRO A 133 -14.21 9.38 0.12
N LYS A 134 -14.91 9.07 -0.96
CA LYS A 134 -16.31 8.65 -0.91
C LYS A 134 -16.38 7.13 -0.90
N TYR A 135 -17.16 6.57 0.02
CA TYR A 135 -17.36 5.12 0.12
C TYR A 135 -18.79 4.80 0.58
N GLN A 136 -19.23 3.58 0.36
CA GLN A 136 -20.50 3.09 0.91
C GLN A 136 -20.25 2.42 2.25
N ILE A 137 -20.99 2.80 3.27
CA ILE A 137 -21.00 2.05 4.53
C ILE A 137 -22.02 0.94 4.40
N CYS A 138 -21.56 -0.29 4.52
CA CYS A 138 -22.41 -1.47 4.62
C CYS A 138 -22.44 -1.93 6.07
N LYS A 139 -23.61 -1.84 6.72
CA LYS A 139 -23.82 -2.37 8.06
C LYS A 139 -24.49 -3.74 7.99
N LEU A 140 -23.97 -4.68 8.77
CA LEU A 140 -24.50 -6.03 8.88
C LEU A 140 -25.42 -6.11 10.10
N ASN A 141 -26.74 -5.99 9.88
CA ASN A 141 -27.74 -6.15 10.92
C ASN A 141 -28.49 -7.46 10.70
N GLU A 142 -28.28 -8.48 11.54
CA GLU A 142 -29.04 -9.74 11.53
C GLU A 142 -29.19 -10.40 10.13
N GLY A 143 -28.17 -10.30 9.27
CA GLY A 143 -28.18 -10.86 7.91
C GLY A 143 -28.75 -9.93 6.82
N VAL A 144 -29.19 -8.72 7.18
CA VAL A 144 -29.55 -7.65 6.24
C VAL A 144 -28.38 -6.69 6.07
N LEU A 145 -28.01 -6.44 4.81
CA LEU A 145 -27.00 -5.44 4.42
C LEU A 145 -27.70 -4.12 4.12
N ASP A 146 -27.54 -3.14 4.99
CA ASP A 146 -27.95 -1.76 4.72
C ASP A 146 -26.73 -0.98 4.20
N ALA A 147 -26.79 -0.54 2.95
CA ALA A 147 -25.76 0.26 2.31
C ALA A 147 -26.17 1.74 2.27
N THR A 148 -25.36 2.63 2.88
CA THR A 148 -25.54 4.08 2.80
C THR A 148 -24.29 4.73 2.24
N LEU A 149 -24.44 5.62 1.24
CA LEU A 149 -23.32 6.43 0.74
C LEU A 149 -22.90 7.44 1.81
N GLN A 150 -21.63 7.40 2.21
CA GLN A 150 -21.06 8.36 3.15
C GLN A 150 -19.69 8.86 2.67
N SER A 151 -19.29 10.01 3.19
CA SER A 151 -17.94 10.53 3.07
C SER A 151 -17.52 10.94 4.47
N ASP A 152 -16.32 10.57 4.91
CA ASP A 152 -15.83 11.05 6.21
C ASP A 152 -15.82 12.59 6.21
N GLN A 153 -16.59 13.20 7.12
CA GLN A 153 -16.34 14.56 7.53
C GLN A 153 -15.05 14.51 8.33
N ILE A 154 -13.98 15.19 7.88
CA ILE A 154 -12.78 15.34 8.70
C ILE A 154 -13.22 16.05 9.98
N VAL A 155 -13.34 15.32 11.08
CA VAL A 155 -13.21 15.92 12.40
C VAL A 155 -11.72 16.23 12.51
N PRO A 156 -11.29 17.50 12.64
CA PRO A 156 -9.88 17.83 12.68
C PRO A 156 -9.33 17.45 14.06
N ASP A 157 -9.20 16.15 14.33
CA ASP A 157 -8.56 15.68 15.55
C ASP A 157 -7.06 15.60 15.30
N SER A 158 -6.40 16.73 15.59
CA SER A 158 -4.96 16.90 15.69
C SER A 158 -4.14 16.52 14.44
N PHE A 159 -3.74 17.55 13.70
CA PHE A 159 -2.44 17.58 13.02
C PHE A 159 -1.33 17.25 14.04
N VAL A 160 -1.05 15.96 14.26
CA VAL A 160 0.24 15.56 14.82
C VAL A 160 1.24 15.74 13.69
N LYS A 161 1.83 16.94 13.64
CA LYS A 161 3.12 17.16 12.98
C LYS A 161 4.11 16.15 13.56
N LYS A 162 4.23 14.96 12.97
CA LYS A 162 5.48 14.22 13.01
C LYS A 162 6.40 14.90 12.01
N SER A 163 7.10 15.91 12.51
CA SER A 163 8.33 16.42 11.93
C SER A 163 9.17 15.22 11.48
N VAL A 164 9.39 15.12 10.17
CA VAL A 164 10.45 14.29 9.61
C VAL A 164 11.76 14.90 10.10
N THR A 165 12.32 14.35 11.18
CA THR A 165 13.70 14.62 11.55
C THR A 165 14.54 13.64 10.77
N THR A 166 15.14 14.11 9.67
CA THR A 166 16.28 13.46 9.02
C THR A 166 17.38 13.29 10.07
N ILE A 167 17.58 12.08 10.58
CA ILE A 167 18.79 11.77 11.33
C ILE A 167 19.86 11.46 10.29
N GLU A 168 20.63 12.50 9.94
CA GLU A 168 21.95 12.33 9.33
C GLU A 168 22.82 11.54 10.30
N MET A 169 23.21 10.31 9.93
CA MET A 169 24.29 9.63 10.62
C MET A 169 25.60 10.35 10.27
N LYS A 170 26.04 11.25 11.17
CA LYS A 170 27.41 11.74 11.21
C LYS A 170 28.34 10.56 11.51
N ASN A 171 29.03 10.10 10.48
CA ASN A 171 30.22 9.26 10.64
C ASN A 171 31.38 10.14 11.13
N ASP A 172 31.47 10.32 12.44
CA ASP A 172 32.66 10.89 13.07
C ASP A 172 33.73 9.79 13.25
N HIS A 173 34.76 9.91 12.42
CA HIS A 173 36.15 9.52 12.61
C HIS A 173 36.49 8.58 13.78
N LEU A 174 36.86 7.33 13.47
CA LEU A 174 37.92 6.64 14.20
C LEU A 174 39.13 6.47 13.28
N THR A 175 40.26 7.00 13.72
CA THR A 175 41.57 6.91 13.09
C THR A 175 42.15 5.50 13.18
N PRO A 176 43.01 5.08 12.24
CA PRO A 176 43.77 3.84 12.35
C PRO A 176 45.15 4.12 12.94
N ASP A 177 45.54 3.46 14.03
CA ASP A 177 46.92 2.93 14.13
C ASP A 177 47.17 2.00 15.33
N LYS A 178 47.84 0.89 14.99
CA LYS A 178 48.94 0.18 15.67
C LYS A 178 48.73 -0.66 16.95
N HIS A 179 49.01 -1.96 16.71
CA HIS A 179 49.96 -2.86 17.41
C HIS A 179 49.52 -3.71 18.61
N ILE A 180 49.49 -5.03 18.33
CA ILE A 180 50.17 -6.16 19.01
C ILE A 180 50.11 -6.20 20.56
N SER A 181 49.43 -7.21 21.13
CA SER A 181 50.08 -8.42 21.70
C SER A 181 49.08 -9.35 22.41
N LYS A 182 49.28 -10.64 22.11
CA LYS A 182 49.15 -11.85 22.94
C LYS A 182 48.52 -11.77 24.34
N ASP A 183 47.71 -12.80 24.58
CA ASP A 183 47.71 -13.71 25.75
C ASP A 183 46.40 -13.79 26.54
N ARG A 184 45.97 -15.05 26.66
CA ARG A 184 45.40 -15.73 27.85
C ARG A 184 43.88 -15.72 28.09
N LEU A 185 43.41 -16.99 28.13
CA LEU A 185 42.61 -17.65 29.17
C LEU A 185 41.07 -17.61 29.07
N CYS A 186 40.54 -18.77 28.69
CA CYS A 186 39.56 -19.61 29.42
C CYS A 186 38.42 -18.95 30.20
N GLY A 187 37.21 -19.50 30.01
CA GLY A 187 36.31 -19.76 31.15
C GLY A 187 34.82 -19.77 30.84
N PHE A 188 34.29 -20.99 30.65
CA PHE A 188 32.89 -21.45 30.70
C PHE A 188 31.89 -21.00 29.62
#